data_AF-H8GLT2-F1
#
_entry.id   AF-H8GLT2-F1
#
_cell.length_a   1.000
_cell.length_b   1.000
_cell.length_c   1.000
_cell.angle_alpha   90.00
_cell.angle_beta   90.00
_cell.angle_gamma   90.00
#
_symmetry.space_group_name_H-M   'P 1'
#
loop_
_entity.id
_entity.type
_entity.pdbx_description
1 polymer ?
#
loop_
_entity_poly.entity_id
_entity_poly.type
_entity_poly.pdbx_seq_one_letter_code
_entity_poly.pdbx_strand_id
1 'polypeptide(L)'
;MRSVLITANDGDFDESPVLEFVYDESTAGFCEWPALSVEKRLERLAFRVSRMPRSLRAHVERIHYCFGHHLNEPLYAALIDLLIVLDPSGRRLSQRMIFGSRSRLTVSQFQMLRDFLKKEENALESLPHARFSLFSKGLQSNVMLVRMVEEPCETAHDPLQLARDYVEFSQLDEAARVLEQAILDHPERFELHSELLALYRSTRDRAGFKRTHQALVCLGAKLPPEWAQLGDFLKV
;
A
#
# COMPACT_ATOMS: atom_id res chain seq x y z
N MET A 1 63.77 -14.96 19.95
CA MET A 1 64.39 -15.79 21.00
C MET A 1 63.50 -15.71 22.24
N ARG A 2 63.07 -16.87 22.78
CA ARG A 2 62.46 -17.16 24.11
C ARG A 2 61.11 -16.47 24.43
N SER A 3 59.97 -17.16 24.44
CA SER A 3 59.42 -18.16 25.42
C SER A 3 59.01 -17.49 26.74
N VAL A 4 57.70 -17.32 27.06
CA VAL A 4 56.69 -18.27 27.62
C VAL A 4 56.40 -17.87 29.09
N LEU A 5 55.12 -17.68 29.48
CA LEU A 5 54.44 -18.46 30.55
C LEU A 5 52.98 -18.02 30.76
N ILE A 6 52.15 -19.03 30.94
CA ILE A 6 50.72 -19.04 31.26
C ILE A 6 50.57 -18.93 32.78
N THR A 7 49.54 -18.21 33.25
CA THR A 7 48.87 -18.54 34.52
C THR A 7 47.37 -18.39 34.34
N ALA A 8 46.66 -19.49 34.55
CA ALA A 8 45.22 -19.52 34.78
C ALA A 8 44.94 -18.91 36.17
N ASN A 9 43.84 -18.17 36.27
CA ASN A 9 43.23 -17.84 37.56
C ASN A 9 41.73 -18.11 37.42
N ASP A 10 41.29 -19.21 38.02
CA ASP A 10 39.88 -19.47 38.31
C ASP A 10 39.46 -18.52 39.44
N GLY A 11 38.35 -17.81 39.24
CA GLY A 11 37.78 -16.93 40.25
C GLY A 11 36.51 -16.28 39.72
N ASP A 12 35.41 -16.58 40.42
CA ASP A 12 34.04 -16.08 40.24
C ASP A 12 33.94 -14.63 39.72
N PHE A 13 33.06 -14.41 38.75
CA PHE A 13 32.48 -13.08 38.52
C PHE A 13 30.97 -13.12 38.70
N ASP A 14 30.65 -12.71 39.92
CA ASP A 14 29.38 -12.26 40.47
C ASP A 14 28.72 -11.16 39.61
N GLU A 15 27.40 -11.07 39.76
CA GLU A 15 26.51 -10.09 39.14
C GLU A 15 26.89 -8.66 39.52
N SER A 16 27.11 -7.78 38.54
CA SER A 16 26.37 -6.51 38.40
C SER A 16 26.93 -5.62 37.28
N PRO A 17 26.06 -4.85 36.60
CA PRO A 17 26.40 -4.10 35.41
C PRO A 17 27.03 -2.76 35.78
N VAL A 18 28.20 -2.46 35.20
CA VAL A 18 28.74 -1.10 35.22
C VAL A 18 28.36 -0.43 33.90
N LEU A 19 27.31 0.40 33.99
CA LEU A 19 27.13 1.76 33.43
C LEU A 19 28.13 2.17 32.33
N GLU A 20 27.75 2.83 31.24
CA GLU A 20 26.63 3.71 30.92
C GLU A 20 26.71 3.97 29.40
N PHE A 21 25.78 4.70 28.79
CA PHE A 21 26.05 5.75 27.76
C PHE A 21 24.79 6.02 26.91
N VAL A 22 24.15 7.12 27.28
CA VAL A 22 23.15 7.94 26.56
C VAL A 22 23.78 9.34 26.60
N TYR A 23 23.86 10.20 25.59
CA TYR A 23 23.30 10.34 24.24
C TYR A 23 24.23 11.33 23.45
N ASP A 24 24.12 11.44 22.12
CA ASP A 24 23.85 12.73 21.43
C ASP A 24 24.43 12.93 19.98
N GLU A 25 23.56 13.62 19.24
CA GLU A 25 23.32 14.12 17.87
C GLU A 25 24.34 14.17 16.73
N SER A 26 25.65 13.92 16.86
CA SER A 26 26.57 14.36 15.79
C SER A 26 27.52 13.34 15.14
N THR A 27 27.79 12.18 15.72
CA THR A 27 28.98 11.41 15.27
C THR A 27 28.84 9.90 15.22
N ALA A 28 29.35 9.39 14.11
CA ALA A 28 29.83 8.05 13.86
C ALA A 28 30.33 7.22 15.09
N GLY A 29 29.46 6.44 15.76
CA GLY A 29 29.89 5.38 16.70
C GLY A 29 28.83 4.31 16.97
N PHE A 30 29.24 3.03 17.04
CA PHE A 30 28.36 1.93 17.45
C PHE A 30 28.21 2.00 18.97
N CYS A 31 27.02 2.31 19.48
CA CYS A 31 26.70 2.14 20.90
C CYS A 31 25.72 0.99 21.08
N GLU A 32 25.90 0.26 22.18
CA GLU A 32 25.01 -0.80 22.62
C GLU A 32 23.65 -0.21 22.98
N TRP A 33 22.63 -0.81 22.40
CA TRP A 33 21.25 -0.43 22.62
C TRP A 33 20.77 -1.10 23.91
N PRO A 34 19.73 -0.57 24.61
CA PRO A 34 19.05 -1.34 25.65
C PRO A 34 18.72 -2.74 25.12
N ALA A 35 18.54 -3.73 26.00
CA ALA A 35 18.20 -5.11 25.66
C ALA A 35 16.86 -5.20 24.90
N LEU A 36 16.88 -4.74 23.66
CA LEU A 36 15.82 -4.84 22.68
C LEU A 36 15.84 -6.27 22.20
N SER A 37 14.64 -6.81 21.97
CA SER A 37 14.53 -8.04 21.23
C SER A 37 15.21 -7.89 19.86
N VAL A 38 15.65 -9.01 19.30
CA VAL A 38 16.40 -9.03 18.04
C VAL A 38 15.61 -8.33 16.92
N GLU A 39 14.29 -8.49 16.94
CA GLU A 39 13.31 -7.91 16.00
C GLU A 39 13.25 -6.39 16.13
N LYS A 40 13.08 -5.85 17.35
CA LYS A 40 13.00 -4.40 17.58
C LYS A 40 14.29 -3.69 17.17
N ARG A 41 15.44 -4.32 17.39
CA ARG A 41 16.72 -3.76 16.96
C ARG A 41 16.88 -3.81 15.43
N LEU A 42 16.43 -4.88 14.78
CA LEU A 42 16.39 -4.96 13.32
C LEU A 42 15.47 -3.90 12.72
N GLU A 43 14.26 -3.72 13.24
CA GLU A 43 13.31 -2.69 12.82
C GLU A 43 13.91 -1.30 12.93
N ARG A 44 14.61 -1.00 14.03
CA ARG A 44 15.25 0.30 14.22
C ARG A 44 16.40 0.55 13.23
N LEU A 45 17.19 -0.48 12.94
CA LEU A 45 18.24 -0.41 11.92
C LEU A 45 17.63 -0.21 10.53
N ALA A 46 16.55 -0.91 10.22
CA ALA A 46 15.81 -0.72 8.97
C ALA A 46 15.25 0.71 8.86
N PHE A 47 14.63 1.24 9.92
CA PHE A 47 14.14 2.60 9.98
C PHE A 47 15.25 3.65 9.81
N ARG A 48 16.43 3.41 10.41
CA ARG A 48 17.58 4.30 10.23
C ARG A 48 18.04 4.33 8.78
N VAL A 49 18.12 3.16 8.13
CA VAL A 49 18.50 3.04 6.72
C VAL A 49 17.46 3.72 5.83
N SER A 50 16.15 3.58 6.10
CA SER A 50 15.12 4.24 5.30
C SER A 50 15.13 5.77 5.43
N ARG A 51 15.44 6.31 6.62
CA ARG A 51 15.58 7.76 6.86
C ARG A 51 16.85 8.35 6.27
N MET A 52 17.93 7.57 6.21
CA MET A 52 19.24 8.01 5.70
C MET A 52 19.76 7.03 4.64
N PRO A 53 19.11 6.94 3.47
CA PRO A 53 19.40 5.91 2.48
C PRO A 53 20.84 5.97 1.96
N ARG A 54 21.46 7.15 1.91
CA ARG A 54 22.85 7.34 1.46
C ARG A 54 23.90 7.12 2.56
N SER A 55 23.48 6.83 3.79
CA SER A 55 24.41 6.59 4.90
C SER A 55 25.00 5.19 4.80
N LEU A 56 26.18 5.08 4.21
CA LEU A 56 26.90 3.80 4.09
C LEU A 56 27.04 3.11 5.46
N ARG A 57 27.32 3.89 6.49
CA ARG A 57 27.43 3.43 7.87
C ARG A 57 26.17 2.69 8.32
N ALA A 58 24.98 3.26 8.08
CA ALA A 58 23.72 2.64 8.49
C ALA A 58 23.48 1.28 7.79
N HIS A 59 23.85 1.17 6.51
CA HIS A 59 23.77 -0.11 5.79
C HIS A 59 24.74 -1.16 6.33
N VAL A 60 26.00 -0.78 6.58
CA VAL A 60 27.01 -1.70 7.13
C VAL A 60 26.64 -2.14 8.55
N GLU A 61 26.13 -1.22 9.37
CA GLU A 61 25.59 -1.51 10.71
C GLU A 61 24.50 -2.60 10.63
N ARG A 62 23.54 -2.42 9.72
CA ARG A 62 22.46 -3.39 9.51
C ARG A 62 22.97 -4.74 9.01
N ILE A 63 23.86 -4.75 8.03
CA ILE A 63 24.44 -6.00 7.49
C ILE A 63 25.21 -6.75 8.58
N HIS A 64 26.06 -6.05 9.33
CA HIS A 64 26.84 -6.65 10.42
C HIS A 64 25.94 -7.26 11.50
N TYR A 65 24.89 -6.52 11.89
CA TYR A 65 23.91 -7.00 12.85
C TYR A 65 23.21 -8.28 12.37
N CYS A 66 22.69 -8.28 11.14
CA CYS A 66 22.04 -9.46 10.58
C CYS A 66 22.99 -10.66 10.48
N PHE A 67 24.26 -10.44 10.13
CA PHE A 67 25.27 -11.50 10.05
C PHE A 67 25.59 -12.11 11.42
N GLY A 68 25.80 -11.27 12.44
CA GLY A 68 26.11 -11.72 13.81
C GLY A 68 24.96 -12.51 14.45
N HIS A 69 23.73 -12.08 14.21
CA HIS A 69 22.51 -12.70 14.77
C HIS A 69 21.91 -13.81 13.89
N HIS A 70 22.61 -14.26 12.86
CA HIS A 70 22.17 -15.38 12.00
C HIS A 70 20.84 -15.12 11.26
N LEU A 71 20.54 -13.85 10.99
CA LEU A 71 19.32 -13.43 10.31
C LEU A 71 19.50 -13.49 8.79
N ASN A 72 19.48 -14.70 8.23
CA ASN A 72 19.87 -14.95 6.84
C ASN A 72 19.01 -14.21 5.81
N GLU A 73 17.67 -14.20 5.97
CA GLU A 73 16.78 -13.48 5.05
C GLU A 73 16.94 -11.95 5.16
N PRO A 74 16.93 -11.33 6.36
CA PRO A 74 17.24 -9.91 6.52
C PRO A 74 18.65 -9.52 6.06
N LEU A 75 19.64 -10.39 6.21
CA LEU A 75 21.01 -10.19 5.72
C LEU A 75 21.02 -10.08 4.20
N TYR A 76 20.40 -11.05 3.52
CA TYR A 76 20.28 -11.04 2.07
C TYR A 76 19.62 -9.75 1.55
N ALA A 77 18.52 -9.34 2.18
CA ALA A 77 17.85 -8.09 1.86
C ALA A 77 18.72 -6.85 2.10
N ALA A 78 19.46 -6.79 3.22
CA ALA A 78 20.34 -5.66 3.51
C ALA A 78 21.50 -5.54 2.50
N LEU A 79 21.98 -6.66 1.96
CA LEU A 79 22.97 -6.67 0.87
C LEU A 79 22.38 -6.16 -0.45
N ILE A 80 21.13 -6.49 -0.76
CA ILE A 80 20.39 -5.94 -1.91
C ILE A 80 20.24 -4.43 -1.75
N ASP A 81 19.80 -3.96 -0.59
CA ASP A 81 19.62 -2.54 -0.31
C ASP A 81 20.93 -1.75 -0.47
N LEU A 82 22.05 -2.33 -0.04
CA LEU A 82 23.38 -1.75 -0.24
C LEU A 82 23.75 -1.65 -1.73
N LEU A 83 23.47 -2.71 -2.51
CA LEU A 83 23.71 -2.71 -3.97
C LEU A 83 22.91 -1.62 -4.67
N ILE A 84 21.62 -1.47 -4.32
CA ILE A 84 20.73 -0.47 -4.90
C ILE A 84 21.22 0.95 -4.60
N VAL A 85 21.64 1.21 -3.36
CA VAL A 85 22.05 2.55 -2.93
C VAL A 85 23.40 2.98 -3.48
N LEU A 86 24.37 2.05 -3.57
CA LEU A 86 25.73 2.39 -3.97
C LEU A 86 25.94 2.50 -5.49
N ASP A 87 25.04 1.92 -6.28
CA ASP A 87 25.08 1.90 -7.74
C ASP A 87 26.49 1.45 -8.26
N PRO A 88 27.03 1.76 -9.47
CA PRO A 88 28.31 1.18 -9.87
C PRO A 88 29.48 1.72 -9.03
N SER A 89 29.33 2.89 -8.40
CA SER A 89 30.38 3.61 -7.67
C SER A 89 30.89 2.84 -6.44
N GLY A 90 30.07 1.97 -5.84
CA GLY A 90 30.45 1.20 -4.64
C GLY A 90 30.77 -0.28 -4.87
N ARG A 91 31.01 -0.70 -6.12
CA ARG A 91 31.15 -2.12 -6.50
C ARG A 91 32.16 -2.91 -5.65
N ARG A 92 33.33 -2.34 -5.33
CA ARG A 92 34.36 -3.00 -4.50
C ARG A 92 33.87 -3.28 -3.08
N LEU A 93 33.14 -2.34 -2.49
CA LEU A 93 32.60 -2.51 -1.15
C LEU A 93 31.48 -3.55 -1.16
N SER A 94 30.57 -3.46 -2.13
CA SER A 94 29.49 -4.44 -2.30
C SER A 94 30.04 -5.86 -2.47
N GLN A 95 31.07 -6.03 -3.30
CA GLN A 95 31.81 -7.29 -3.43
C GLN A 95 32.30 -7.78 -2.06
N ARG A 96 33.07 -6.97 -1.34
CA ARG A 96 33.60 -7.35 -0.03
C ARG A 96 32.50 -7.76 0.96
N MET A 97 31.39 -7.03 1.02
CA MET A 97 30.28 -7.35 1.91
C MET A 97 29.57 -8.66 1.52
N ILE A 98 29.37 -8.91 0.22
CA ILE A 98 28.76 -10.14 -0.29
C ILE A 98 29.66 -11.37 -0.03
N PHE A 99 30.95 -11.27 -0.35
CA PHE A 99 31.90 -12.36 -0.09
C PHE A 99 32.08 -12.63 1.40
N GLY A 100 32.18 -11.57 2.23
CA GLY A 100 32.25 -11.71 3.68
C GLY A 100 31.01 -12.35 4.30
N SER A 101 29.85 -12.22 3.64
CA SER A 101 28.58 -12.80 4.10
C SER A 101 28.33 -14.23 3.60
N ARG A 102 29.25 -14.83 2.82
CA ARG A 102 29.04 -16.10 2.11
C ARG A 102 28.51 -17.23 2.99
N SER A 103 29.02 -17.36 4.21
CA SER A 103 28.67 -18.43 5.16
C SER A 103 27.23 -18.35 5.67
N ARG A 104 26.56 -17.21 5.50
CA ARG A 104 25.18 -16.96 5.92
C ARG A 104 24.18 -16.87 4.77
N LEU A 105 24.67 -17.01 3.54
CA LEU A 105 23.85 -16.95 2.34
C LEU A 105 23.65 -18.35 1.76
N THR A 106 22.45 -18.60 1.24
CA THR A 106 22.24 -19.81 0.44
C THR A 106 23.10 -19.77 -0.83
N VAL A 107 23.39 -20.93 -1.41
CA VAL A 107 24.14 -21.03 -2.68
C VAL A 107 23.47 -20.18 -3.76
N SER A 108 22.13 -20.26 -3.84
CA SER A 108 21.33 -19.51 -4.81
C SER A 108 21.43 -17.98 -4.58
N GLN A 109 21.23 -17.52 -3.34
CA GLN A 109 21.34 -16.09 -2.99
C GLN A 109 22.72 -15.52 -3.32
N PHE A 110 23.78 -16.23 -2.92
CA PHE A 110 25.14 -15.81 -3.19
C PHE A 110 25.43 -15.75 -4.70
N GLN A 111 24.95 -16.75 -5.45
CA GLN A 111 25.12 -16.80 -6.89
C GLN A 111 24.44 -15.61 -7.59
N MET A 112 23.20 -15.29 -7.19
CA MET A 112 22.46 -14.15 -7.74
C MET A 112 23.17 -12.82 -7.48
N LEU A 113 23.64 -12.59 -6.25
CA LEU A 113 24.39 -11.37 -5.90
C LEU A 113 25.72 -11.29 -6.67
N ARG A 114 26.40 -12.41 -6.85
CA ARG A 114 27.64 -12.50 -7.63
C ARG A 114 27.41 -12.18 -9.10
N ASP A 115 26.33 -12.69 -9.67
CA ASP A 115 26.00 -12.49 -11.08
C ASP A 115 25.56 -11.05 -11.34
N PHE A 116 24.83 -10.44 -10.39
CA PHE A 116 24.51 -9.01 -10.43
C PHE A 116 25.77 -8.14 -10.49
N LEU A 117 26.80 -8.44 -9.70
CA LEU A 117 28.06 -7.68 -9.70
C LEU A 117 28.85 -7.77 -11.03
N LYS A 118 28.56 -8.76 -11.88
CA LYS A 118 29.23 -8.96 -13.18
C LYS A 118 28.56 -8.21 -14.32
N LYS A 119 27.28 -7.87 -14.20
CA LYS A 119 26.57 -7.14 -15.25
C LYS A 119 27.08 -5.70 -15.31
N GLU A 120 27.40 -5.23 -16.52
CA GLU A 120 27.81 -3.83 -16.74
C GLU A 120 26.59 -2.90 -16.72
N GLU A 121 25.46 -3.38 -17.22
CA GLU A 121 24.16 -2.72 -17.09
C GLU A 121 23.49 -3.18 -15.78
N ASN A 122 23.46 -2.27 -14.80
CA ASN A 122 22.79 -2.44 -13.50
C ASN A 122 21.26 -2.45 -13.68
N ALA A 123 20.71 -3.44 -14.35
CA ALA A 123 19.28 -3.67 -14.36
C ALA A 123 18.86 -4.17 -12.97
N LEU A 124 18.54 -3.22 -12.08
CA LEU A 124 18.01 -3.48 -10.72
C LEU A 124 16.78 -4.40 -10.75
N GLU A 125 16.07 -4.44 -11.88
CA GLU A 125 14.95 -5.34 -12.17
C GLU A 125 15.33 -6.83 -12.20
N SER A 126 16.62 -7.15 -12.33
CA SER A 126 17.09 -8.54 -12.34
C SER A 126 17.36 -9.12 -10.95
N LEU A 127 17.29 -8.30 -9.89
CA LEU A 127 17.40 -8.80 -8.53
C LEU A 127 16.03 -9.32 -8.05
N PRO A 128 15.96 -10.53 -7.47
CA PRO A 128 14.71 -11.05 -6.94
C PRO A 128 14.21 -10.17 -5.79
N HIS A 129 12.89 -10.09 -5.66
CA HIS A 129 12.26 -9.44 -4.53
C HIS A 129 12.68 -10.12 -3.21
N ALA A 130 13.08 -9.32 -2.22
CA ALA A 130 13.42 -9.79 -0.90
C ALA A 130 12.51 -9.10 0.12
N ARG A 131 11.72 -9.88 0.87
CA ARG A 131 10.70 -9.39 1.82
C ARG A 131 11.20 -8.30 2.79
N PHE A 132 12.47 -8.35 3.17
CA PHE A 132 13.08 -7.39 4.11
C PHE A 132 13.84 -6.25 3.42
N SER A 133 13.84 -6.18 2.09
CA SER A 133 14.53 -5.11 1.35
C SER A 133 13.70 -3.84 1.42
N LEU A 134 14.37 -2.74 1.72
CA LEU A 134 13.76 -1.42 1.85
C LEU A 134 13.70 -0.68 0.52
N PHE A 135 14.59 -1.01 -0.40
CA PHE A 135 14.74 -0.30 -1.66
C PHE A 135 14.45 -1.17 -2.89
N SER A 136 14.17 -2.47 -2.74
CA SER A 136 13.67 -3.26 -3.86
C SER A 136 12.37 -2.67 -4.35
N LYS A 137 12.33 -2.23 -5.61
CA LYS A 137 11.06 -1.98 -6.27
C LYS A 137 10.29 -3.30 -6.24
N GLY A 138 9.09 -3.31 -5.65
CA GLY A 138 8.25 -4.51 -5.63
C GLY A 138 8.08 -5.09 -7.02
N LEU A 139 7.66 -6.35 -7.12
CA LEU A 139 7.31 -6.93 -8.42
C LEU A 139 6.25 -6.03 -9.08
N GLN A 140 6.65 -5.20 -10.03
CA GLN A 140 5.73 -4.51 -10.93
C GLN A 140 5.24 -5.55 -11.92
N SER A 141 4.30 -6.37 -11.45
CA SER A 141 3.54 -7.22 -12.34
C SER A 141 2.63 -6.32 -13.16
N ASN A 142 2.73 -6.40 -14.49
CA ASN A 142 1.74 -5.83 -15.40
C ASN A 142 0.43 -6.63 -15.40
N VAL A 143 0.23 -7.55 -14.43
CA VAL A 143 -1.06 -8.17 -14.21
C VAL A 143 -1.99 -7.09 -13.70
N MET A 144 -2.88 -6.65 -14.58
CA MET A 144 -4.03 -5.84 -14.27
C MET A 144 -4.89 -6.61 -13.25
N LEU A 145 -4.62 -6.41 -11.95
CA LEU A 145 -5.32 -7.10 -10.85
C LEU A 145 -6.81 -6.75 -10.82
N VAL A 146 -7.13 -5.56 -11.32
CA VAL A 146 -8.50 -5.10 -11.52
C VAL A 146 -8.65 -4.81 -13.00
N ARG A 147 -9.19 -5.78 -13.74
CA ARG A 147 -9.80 -5.48 -15.02
C ARG A 147 -11.09 -4.75 -14.70
N MET A 148 -11.16 -3.44 -14.96
CA MET A 148 -12.45 -2.79 -15.14
C MET A 148 -13.04 -3.46 -16.39
N VAL A 149 -13.81 -4.51 -16.16
CA VAL A 149 -14.75 -4.95 -17.16
C VAL A 149 -15.77 -3.83 -17.14
N GLU A 150 -15.81 -3.02 -18.20
CA GLU A 150 -17.06 -2.39 -18.61
C GLU A 150 -17.98 -3.55 -19.04
N GLU A 151 -18.39 -4.35 -18.06
CA GLU A 151 -19.55 -5.17 -18.22
C GLU A 151 -20.67 -4.13 -18.26
N PRO A 152 -21.43 -4.00 -19.36
CA PRO A 152 -22.76 -3.47 -19.20
C PRO A 152 -23.37 -4.37 -18.14
N CYS A 153 -23.67 -3.80 -16.97
CA CYS A 153 -24.40 -4.49 -15.95
C CYS A 153 -25.82 -4.70 -16.50
N GLU A 154 -25.97 -5.62 -17.46
CA GLU A 154 -27.22 -6.24 -17.86
C GLU A 154 -27.56 -7.31 -16.83
N THR A 155 -27.48 -6.97 -15.55
CA THR A 155 -28.56 -7.41 -14.69
C THR A 155 -29.62 -6.34 -14.89
N ALA A 156 -30.60 -6.66 -15.74
CA ALA A 156 -31.80 -5.86 -15.96
C ALA A 156 -32.60 -5.79 -14.64
N HIS A 157 -32.05 -5.11 -13.65
CA HIS A 157 -32.76 -4.74 -12.45
C HIS A 157 -33.83 -3.77 -12.89
N ASP A 158 -35.08 -4.12 -12.60
CA ASP A 158 -36.18 -3.21 -12.85
C ASP A 158 -35.86 -1.87 -12.17
N PRO A 159 -35.80 -0.74 -12.89
CA PRO A 159 -35.49 0.56 -12.31
C PRO A 159 -36.41 0.93 -11.14
N LEU A 160 -37.64 0.40 -11.13
CA LEU A 160 -38.56 0.56 -10.01
C LEU A 160 -38.03 -0.11 -8.73
N GLN A 161 -37.53 -1.34 -8.83
CA GLN A 161 -36.98 -2.07 -7.69
C GLN A 161 -35.69 -1.40 -7.20
N LEU A 162 -34.82 -1.01 -8.12
CA LEU A 162 -33.57 -0.33 -7.79
C LEU A 162 -33.83 1.00 -7.05
N ALA A 163 -34.83 1.78 -7.49
CA ALA A 163 -35.21 2.99 -6.80
C ALA A 163 -35.76 2.74 -5.38
N ARG A 164 -36.52 1.65 -5.18
CA ARG A 164 -37.01 1.25 -3.86
C ARG A 164 -35.87 0.87 -2.92
N ASP A 165 -34.87 0.15 -3.41
CA ASP A 165 -33.68 -0.18 -2.64
C ASP A 165 -32.95 1.11 -2.21
N TYR A 166 -32.79 2.08 -3.12
CA TYR A 166 -32.23 3.38 -2.76
C TYR A 166 -33.06 4.13 -1.70
N VAL A 167 -34.39 4.09 -1.79
CA VAL A 167 -35.26 4.68 -0.76
C VAL A 167 -35.09 3.97 0.58
N GLU A 168 -35.00 2.64 0.61
CA GLU A 168 -34.74 1.85 1.82
C GLU A 168 -33.43 2.27 2.50
N PHE A 169 -32.39 2.53 1.70
CA PHE A 169 -31.10 3.04 2.18
C PHE A 169 -31.05 4.57 2.33
N SER A 170 -32.19 5.27 2.27
CA SER A 170 -32.30 6.73 2.40
C SER A 170 -31.47 7.53 1.38
N GLN A 171 -31.13 6.92 0.25
CA GLN A 171 -30.42 7.54 -0.88
C GLN A 171 -31.43 8.19 -1.84
N LEU A 172 -32.17 9.19 -1.35
CA LEU A 172 -33.31 9.77 -2.06
C LEU A 172 -32.90 10.46 -3.38
N ASP A 173 -31.72 11.09 -3.42
CA ASP A 173 -31.21 11.72 -4.64
C ASP A 173 -30.90 10.70 -5.75
N GLU A 174 -30.36 9.53 -5.39
CA GLU A 174 -30.08 8.45 -6.35
C GLU A 174 -31.39 7.77 -6.80
N ALA A 175 -32.33 7.55 -5.88
CA ALA A 175 -33.66 7.04 -6.20
C ALA A 175 -34.38 7.95 -7.22
N ALA A 176 -34.32 9.27 -7.01
CA ALA A 176 -34.90 10.25 -7.92
C ALA A 176 -34.28 10.13 -9.32
N ARG A 177 -32.94 10.12 -9.42
CA ARG A 177 -32.25 10.04 -10.71
C ARG A 177 -32.59 8.77 -11.48
N VAL A 178 -32.64 7.62 -10.81
CA VAL A 178 -32.99 6.34 -11.45
C VAL A 178 -34.41 6.38 -12.01
N LEU A 179 -35.37 6.89 -11.24
CA LEU A 179 -36.77 7.01 -11.69
C LEU A 179 -36.92 8.07 -12.79
N GLU A 180 -36.26 9.22 -12.67
CA GLU A 180 -36.25 10.26 -13.70
C GLU A 180 -35.77 9.70 -15.04
N GLN A 181 -34.64 8.97 -15.03
CA GLN A 181 -34.10 8.35 -16.24
C GLN A 181 -35.04 7.29 -16.80
N ALA A 182 -35.53 6.37 -15.94
CA ALA A 182 -36.38 5.28 -16.36
C ALA A 182 -37.72 5.72 -16.96
N ILE A 183 -38.29 6.84 -16.48
CA ILE A 183 -39.52 7.42 -17.03
C ILE A 183 -39.28 8.06 -18.39
N LEU A 184 -38.10 8.62 -18.64
CA LEU A 184 -37.76 9.14 -19.97
C LEU A 184 -37.60 8.02 -20.99
N ASP A 185 -37.09 6.87 -20.56
CA ASP A 185 -36.92 5.68 -21.40
C ASP A 185 -38.25 4.91 -21.62
N HIS A 186 -39.10 4.84 -20.58
CA HIS A 186 -40.38 4.12 -20.57
C HIS A 186 -41.54 4.96 -20.00
N PRO A 187 -41.98 6.01 -20.72
CA PRO A 187 -43.00 6.95 -20.25
C PRO A 187 -44.41 6.35 -20.07
N GLU A 188 -44.65 5.14 -20.56
CA GLU A 188 -45.90 4.40 -20.39
C GLU A 188 -46.02 3.70 -19.03
N ARG A 189 -44.93 3.56 -18.26
CA ARG A 189 -44.92 2.85 -16.98
C ARG A 189 -45.42 3.75 -15.83
N PHE A 190 -46.74 3.74 -15.62
CA PHE A 190 -47.42 4.51 -14.56
C PHE A 190 -46.88 4.31 -13.14
N GLU A 191 -46.35 3.13 -12.83
CA GLU A 191 -45.76 2.83 -11.51
C GLU A 191 -44.55 3.71 -11.22
N LEU A 192 -43.71 3.96 -12.23
CA LEU A 192 -42.53 4.82 -12.09
C LEU A 192 -42.93 6.26 -11.78
N HIS A 193 -43.96 6.77 -12.49
CA HIS A 193 -44.49 8.10 -12.23
C HIS A 193 -45.02 8.23 -10.80
N SER A 194 -45.71 7.22 -10.30
CA SER A 194 -46.31 7.24 -8.96
C SER A 194 -45.24 7.35 -7.87
N GLU A 195 -44.18 6.55 -7.97
CA GLU A 195 -43.06 6.59 -7.02
C GLU A 195 -42.26 7.89 -7.12
N LEU A 196 -41.97 8.39 -8.32
CA LEU A 196 -41.21 9.64 -8.49
C LEU A 196 -41.99 10.83 -7.94
N LEU A 197 -43.30 10.91 -8.18
CA LEU A 197 -44.14 11.98 -7.64
C LEU A 197 -44.24 11.92 -6.12
N ALA A 198 -44.29 10.72 -5.53
CA ALA A 198 -44.23 10.55 -4.08
C ALA A 198 -42.90 11.05 -3.52
N LEU A 199 -41.79 10.77 -4.20
CA LEU A 199 -40.46 11.21 -3.83
C LEU A 199 -40.29 12.74 -3.95
N TYR A 200 -40.78 13.36 -5.02
CA TYR A 200 -40.80 14.82 -5.16
C TYR A 200 -41.68 15.50 -4.11
N ARG A 201 -42.79 14.88 -3.73
CA ARG A 201 -43.66 15.40 -2.67
C ARG A 201 -42.98 15.37 -1.31
N SER A 202 -42.25 14.29 -0.99
CA SER A 202 -41.58 14.13 0.31
C SER A 202 -40.33 15.00 0.43
N THR A 203 -39.52 15.09 -0.63
CA THR A 203 -38.29 15.88 -0.68
C THR A 203 -38.53 17.36 -0.98
N ARG A 204 -39.71 17.71 -1.51
CA ARG A 204 -40.04 19.04 -2.05
C ARG A 204 -39.09 19.50 -3.15
N ASP A 205 -38.52 18.56 -3.92
CA ASP A 205 -37.66 18.90 -5.04
C ASP A 205 -38.45 19.46 -6.23
N ARG A 206 -38.59 20.79 -6.23
CA ARG A 206 -39.22 21.55 -7.32
C ARG A 206 -38.37 21.59 -8.58
N ALA A 207 -37.04 21.51 -8.43
CA ALA A 207 -36.12 21.65 -9.55
C ALA A 207 -36.11 20.37 -10.39
N GLY A 208 -36.00 19.20 -9.73
CA GLY A 208 -36.18 17.89 -10.35
C GLY A 208 -37.52 17.80 -11.08
N PHE A 209 -38.63 18.07 -10.37
CA PHE A 209 -39.96 18.04 -10.96
C PHE A 209 -40.08 18.90 -12.24
N LYS A 210 -39.60 20.15 -12.21
CA LYS A 210 -39.63 21.03 -13.40
C LYS A 210 -38.87 20.43 -14.57
N ARG A 211 -37.65 19.93 -14.33
CA ARG A 211 -36.80 19.37 -15.39
C ARG A 211 -37.45 18.14 -16.02
N THR A 212 -37.89 17.18 -15.20
CA THR A 212 -38.48 15.93 -15.71
C THR A 212 -39.83 16.20 -16.38
N HIS A 213 -40.66 17.07 -15.82
CA HIS A 213 -41.93 17.45 -16.44
C HIS A 213 -41.72 18.09 -17.82
N GLN A 214 -40.77 19.03 -17.94
CA GLN A 214 -40.42 19.63 -19.23
C GLN A 214 -39.90 18.59 -20.22
N ALA A 215 -39.03 17.68 -19.78
CA ALA A 215 -38.50 16.63 -20.63
C ALA A 215 -39.60 15.69 -21.16
N LEU A 216 -40.56 15.31 -20.31
CA LEU A 216 -41.69 14.46 -20.70
C LEU A 216 -42.67 15.15 -21.65
N VAL A 217 -42.92 16.45 -21.45
CA VAL A 217 -43.73 17.26 -22.37
C VAL A 217 -43.03 17.36 -23.74
N CYS A 218 -41.71 17.60 -23.76
CA CYS A 218 -40.93 17.62 -25.00
C CYS A 218 -40.93 16.28 -25.74
N LEU A 219 -40.95 15.16 -25.01
CA LEU A 219 -41.10 13.82 -25.56
C LEU A 219 -42.52 13.51 -26.06
N GLY A 220 -43.50 14.37 -25.78
CA GLY A 220 -44.90 14.13 -26.12
C GLY A 220 -45.55 13.00 -25.32
N ALA A 221 -45.00 12.68 -24.15
CA ALA A 221 -45.51 11.61 -23.29
C ALA A 221 -46.90 11.95 -22.74
N LYS A 222 -47.76 10.93 -22.60
CA LYS A 222 -49.07 11.09 -21.95
C LYS A 222 -48.89 11.11 -20.43
N LEU A 223 -48.90 12.31 -19.86
CA LEU A 223 -48.71 12.49 -18.43
C LEU A 223 -49.97 12.10 -17.63
N PRO A 224 -49.82 11.34 -16.53
CA PRO A 224 -50.89 11.09 -15.57
C PRO A 224 -51.38 12.39 -14.89
N PRO A 225 -52.66 12.49 -14.48
CA PRO A 225 -53.23 13.68 -13.86
C PRO A 225 -52.54 14.08 -12.54
N GLU A 226 -51.86 13.14 -11.89
CA GLU A 226 -51.10 13.35 -10.65
C GLU A 226 -49.94 14.34 -10.82
N TRP A 227 -49.39 14.48 -12.04
CA TRP A 227 -48.37 15.50 -12.35
C TRP A 227 -48.93 16.92 -12.21
N ALA A 228 -50.15 17.16 -12.68
CA ALA A 228 -50.79 18.46 -12.54
C ALA A 228 -51.09 18.78 -11.06
N GLN A 229 -51.60 17.79 -10.31
CA GLN A 229 -51.87 17.94 -8.87
C GLN A 229 -50.60 18.26 -8.08
N LEU A 230 -49.48 17.62 -8.41
CA LEU A 230 -48.21 17.91 -7.75
C LEU A 230 -47.65 19.27 -8.16
N GLY A 231 -47.82 19.69 -9.43
CA GLY A 231 -47.48 21.04 -9.90
C GLY A 231 -48.16 22.12 -9.06
N ASP A 232 -49.47 21.98 -8.85
CA ASP A 232 -50.26 22.89 -8.00
C ASP A 232 -49.76 22.89 -6.55
N PHE A 233 -49.47 21.71 -5.99
CA PHE A 233 -48.93 21.58 -4.62
C PHE A 233 -47.56 22.24 -4.46
N LEU A 234 -46.67 22.05 -5.44
CA LEU A 234 -45.33 22.62 -5.45
C LEU A 234 -45.30 24.09 -5.85
N LYS A 235 -46.43 24.63 -6.36
CA LYS A 235 -46.57 25.99 -6.91
C LYS A 235 -45.59 26.23 -8.07
N VAL A 236 -45.59 25.31 -9.03
CA VAL A 236 -44.64 25.21 -10.14
C VAL A 236 -45.34 25.38 -11.47
#